data_AF-A0A926GQL7-F1
#
_entry.id   AF-A0A926GQL7-F1
#
_cell.length_a   1.000
_cell.length_b   1.000
_cell.length_c   1.000
_cell.angle_alpha   90.00
_cell.angle_beta   90.00
_cell.angle_gamma   90.00
#
_symmetry.space_group_name_H-M   'P 1'
#
loop_
_entity.id
_entity.type
_entity.pdbx_description
1 polymer ?
#
loop_
_entity_poly.entity_id
_entity_poly.type
_entity_poly.pdbx_seq_one_letter_code
_entity_poly.pdbx_strand_id
1 'polypeptide(L)'
;MKAETLIAHQRLARYFQHYAAILRGRRALVVGHVVSFFAKGVAFIAAQNVAKDPRVQPSARATAVIRVDEIDASRHLLIAGPTASGKSALALAVAQAQGGLIVNADALQIWSCWRVLTARPSAQDEALAPHALYGHVTPDRSYSVGDWLKEVQALMGQRLIIVGGTGLYLTALTQGLAYVPPVPAEIRAEGNALLRQPDGLTQMVNALDRLTKDRIDLLNPARVQRAWEVLRATGRGLAEWQADTPPPLIGPADSQRVLITTDRDWLATRIARRFEMMMAQGALDEIRAVLPDWDPAQQWARAIGAPELTAHLRGETNLETATELAIIATRQYAKSQRIWFRGRMKNWQQSPVISGNNSQSD
;
A
#
# COMPACT_ATOMS: atom_id res chain seq x y z
N MET A 1 -2.31 24.26 29.39
CA MET A 1 -3.18 23.14 29.81
C MET A 1 -4.68 23.48 29.98
N LYS A 2 -5.20 24.61 29.44
CA LYS A 2 -6.66 24.91 29.42
C LYS A 2 -7.25 25.29 28.04
N ALA A 3 -6.42 25.38 26.99
CA ALA A 3 -6.88 25.73 25.63
C ALA A 3 -7.21 24.50 24.75
N GLU A 4 -6.55 23.37 24.95
CA GLU A 4 -6.76 22.15 24.14
C GLU A 4 -8.06 21.40 24.52
N THR A 5 -8.51 21.53 25.77
CA THR A 5 -9.78 20.92 26.23
C THR A 5 -11.02 21.62 25.64
N LEU A 6 -10.91 22.92 25.33
CA LEU A 6 -12.02 23.72 24.77
C LEU A 6 -12.27 23.40 23.28
N ILE A 7 -11.20 23.10 22.53
CA ILE A 7 -11.27 22.72 21.11
C ILE A 7 -11.87 21.32 20.95
N ALA A 8 -11.60 20.41 21.89
CA ALA A 8 -12.22 19.07 21.92
C ALA A 8 -13.74 19.13 22.18
N HIS A 9 -14.20 20.01 23.09
CA HIS A 9 -15.62 20.20 23.36
C HIS A 9 -16.39 20.86 22.21
N GLN A 10 -15.79 21.82 21.50
CA GLN A 10 -16.43 22.45 20.33
C GLN A 10 -16.56 21.50 19.12
N ARG A 11 -15.66 20.51 18.98
CA ARG A 11 -15.74 19.48 17.92
C ARG A 11 -16.80 18.42 18.22
N LEU A 12 -17.01 18.05 19.48
CA LEU A 12 -18.09 17.14 19.91
C LEU A 12 -19.48 17.78 19.77
N ALA A 13 -19.62 19.08 20.05
CA ALA A 13 -20.89 19.79 19.88
C ALA A 13 -21.38 19.84 18.41
N ARG A 14 -20.46 19.99 17.44
CA ARG A 14 -20.80 19.91 16.00
C ARG A 14 -21.18 18.49 15.55
N TYR A 15 -20.61 17.47 16.19
CA TYR A 15 -20.93 16.07 15.92
C TYR A 15 -22.37 15.72 16.35
N PHE A 16 -22.84 16.27 17.47
CA PHE A 16 -24.20 16.07 17.96
C PHE A 16 -25.27 16.92 17.24
N GLN A 17 -24.95 18.14 16.80
CA GLN A 17 -25.89 18.96 16.02
C GLN A 17 -26.25 18.34 14.66
N HIS A 18 -25.35 17.56 14.06
CA HIS A 18 -25.61 16.87 12.79
C HIS A 18 -26.59 15.70 12.95
N TYR A 19 -26.63 15.06 14.12
CA TYR A 19 -27.56 13.96 14.41
C TYR A 19 -28.94 14.44 14.88
N ALA A 20 -29.03 15.61 15.52
CA ALA A 20 -30.31 16.20 15.91
C ALA A 20 -31.18 16.65 14.71
N ALA A 21 -30.57 16.87 13.53
CA ALA A 21 -31.29 17.21 12.30
C ALA A 21 -32.05 16.02 11.67
N ILE A 22 -31.72 14.78 12.06
CA ILE A 22 -32.32 13.55 11.52
C ILE A 22 -33.61 13.16 12.29
N LEU A 23 -33.92 13.83 13.40
CA LEU A 23 -35.09 13.52 14.25
C LEU A 23 -36.21 14.57 14.21
N ARG A 24 -36.27 15.45 13.19
CA ARG A 24 -37.43 16.33 12.97
C ARG A 24 -38.62 15.54 12.45
N GLY A 25 -39.34 14.91 13.35
CA GLY A 25 -40.56 14.20 12.99
C GLY A 25 -41.17 13.38 14.12
N ARG A 26 -41.33 13.95 15.33
CA ARG A 26 -42.42 13.70 16.28
C ARG A 26 -42.16 14.41 17.61
N ARG A 27 -43.24 14.93 18.20
CA ARG A 27 -43.29 15.82 19.39
C ARG A 27 -42.47 15.28 20.56
N ALA A 28 -41.53 16.10 21.06
CA ALA A 28 -40.91 15.93 22.36
C ALA A 28 -41.76 16.64 23.42
N LEU A 29 -42.24 15.89 24.41
CA LEU A 29 -42.62 16.45 25.72
C LEU A 29 -41.47 16.11 26.67
N VAL A 30 -40.81 17.14 27.17
CA VAL A 30 -39.73 17.04 28.15
C VAL A 30 -40.36 17.01 29.54
N VAL A 31 -40.14 15.93 30.30
CA VAL A 31 -40.08 15.99 31.77
C VAL A 31 -38.91 15.11 32.22
N GLY A 32 -38.05 15.67 33.07
CA GLY A 32 -36.76 15.13 33.46
C GLY A 32 -36.81 14.00 34.49
N HIS A 33 -35.63 13.38 34.65
CA HIS A 33 -35.26 12.30 35.58
C HIS A 33 -35.83 10.91 35.29
N VAL A 34 -35.06 10.07 34.59
CA VAL A 34 -34.44 8.84 35.14
C VAL A 34 -33.28 8.46 34.21
N VAL A 35 -32.09 8.38 34.80
CA VAL A 35 -30.86 7.86 34.20
C VAL A 35 -30.87 6.34 34.35
N SER A 36 -30.32 5.66 33.34
CA SER A 36 -29.94 4.24 33.33
C SER A 36 -31.09 3.24 33.09
N PHE A 37 -30.80 2.21 32.30
CA PHE A 37 -31.69 1.14 31.86
C PHE A 37 -32.83 1.52 30.91
N PHE A 38 -32.53 1.76 29.62
CA PHE A 38 -33.40 1.33 28.48
C PHE A 38 -32.78 1.60 27.09
N ALA A 39 -31.49 1.97 26.98
CA ALA A 39 -30.83 2.23 25.68
C ALA A 39 -30.30 0.97 24.95
N LYS A 40 -30.26 -0.20 25.60
CA LYS A 40 -29.78 -1.46 24.95
C LYS A 40 -30.89 -2.26 24.25
N GLY A 41 -32.16 -2.04 24.58
CA GLY A 41 -33.28 -2.81 24.01
C GLY A 41 -33.82 -2.25 22.68
N VAL A 42 -33.91 -0.93 22.55
CA VAL A 42 -34.54 -0.30 21.37
C VAL A 42 -33.61 -0.26 20.15
N ALA A 43 -32.30 -0.17 20.35
CA ALA A 43 -31.30 -0.27 19.28
C ALA A 43 -31.26 -1.67 18.64
N PHE A 44 -31.58 -2.72 19.40
CA PHE A 44 -31.61 -4.09 18.90
C PHE A 44 -32.85 -4.35 18.03
N ILE A 45 -34.01 -3.78 18.39
CA ILE A 45 -35.26 -3.93 17.63
C ILE A 45 -35.23 -3.07 16.35
N ALA A 46 -34.61 -1.88 16.37
CA ALA A 46 -34.43 -1.07 15.16
C ALA A 46 -33.46 -1.72 14.15
N ALA A 47 -32.40 -2.38 14.63
CA ALA A 47 -31.47 -3.11 13.77
C ALA A 47 -32.12 -4.36 13.13
N GLN A 48 -33.02 -5.05 13.84
CA GLN A 48 -33.72 -6.22 13.30
C GLN A 48 -34.81 -5.88 12.28
N ASN A 49 -35.43 -4.68 12.35
CA ASN A 49 -36.48 -4.29 11.41
C ASN A 49 -35.97 -3.64 10.12
N VAL A 50 -34.76 -3.06 10.12
CA VAL A 50 -34.10 -2.61 8.87
C VAL A 50 -33.60 -3.80 8.04
N ALA A 51 -33.25 -4.92 8.69
CA ALA A 51 -32.84 -6.15 8.02
C ALA A 51 -33.99 -6.91 7.31
N LYS A 52 -35.25 -6.49 7.48
CA LYS A 52 -36.43 -7.14 6.91
C LYS A 52 -37.23 -6.27 5.92
N ASP A 53 -36.76 -5.07 5.56
CA ASP A 53 -37.43 -4.26 4.52
C ASP A 53 -37.13 -4.85 3.12
N PRO A 54 -38.13 -5.37 2.38
CA PRO A 54 -37.94 -5.93 1.04
C PRO A 54 -37.46 -4.92 -0.01
N ARG A 55 -37.42 -3.62 0.34
CA ARG A 55 -37.04 -2.51 -0.56
C ARG A 55 -35.63 -1.98 -0.31
N VAL A 56 -34.87 -2.55 0.61
CA VAL A 56 -33.42 -2.30 0.76
C VAL A 56 -32.67 -3.55 0.29
N GLN A 57 -32.71 -3.80 -1.01
CA GLN A 57 -31.80 -4.76 -1.63
C GLN A 57 -30.50 -4.01 -1.98
N PRO A 58 -29.35 -4.37 -1.38
CA PRO A 58 -28.07 -3.92 -1.91
C PRO A 58 -27.95 -4.49 -3.33
N SER A 59 -27.68 -3.64 -4.33
CA SER A 59 -27.32 -4.10 -5.66
C SER A 59 -25.95 -4.78 -5.60
N ALA A 60 -25.92 -6.03 -5.17
CA ALA A 60 -24.73 -6.84 -5.04
C ALA A 60 -24.65 -7.83 -6.19
N ARG A 61 -23.79 -7.55 -7.18
CA ARG A 61 -22.95 -8.67 -7.64
C ARG A 61 -22.10 -9.02 -6.42
N ALA A 62 -22.48 -10.05 -5.67
CA ALA A 62 -21.63 -10.60 -4.63
C ALA A 62 -20.33 -11.02 -5.33
N THR A 63 -19.26 -10.24 -5.15
CA THR A 63 -17.96 -10.57 -5.70
C THR A 63 -17.50 -11.86 -5.01
N ALA A 64 -17.45 -12.97 -5.74
CA ALA A 64 -17.02 -14.25 -5.18
C ALA A 64 -15.51 -14.22 -4.89
N VAL A 65 -15.09 -14.99 -3.87
CA VAL A 65 -13.67 -15.24 -3.60
C VAL A 65 -13.13 -16.11 -4.72
N ILE A 66 -12.06 -15.67 -5.37
CA ILE A 66 -11.46 -16.41 -6.48
C ILE A 66 -10.86 -17.71 -5.96
N ARG A 67 -11.21 -18.80 -6.63
CA ARG A 67 -10.69 -20.14 -6.36
C ARG A 67 -9.58 -20.48 -7.34
N VAL A 68 -8.69 -21.39 -6.95
CA VAL A 68 -7.53 -21.78 -7.79
C VAL A 68 -7.98 -22.35 -9.14
N ASP A 69 -9.10 -23.09 -9.18
CA ASP A 69 -9.69 -23.65 -10.41
C ASP A 69 -10.24 -22.59 -11.38
N GLU A 70 -10.45 -21.35 -10.91
CA GLU A 70 -10.90 -20.22 -11.73
C GLU A 70 -9.73 -19.40 -12.31
N ILE A 71 -8.49 -19.79 -11.99
CA ILE A 71 -7.29 -19.20 -12.55
C ILE A 71 -6.92 -19.91 -13.85
N ASP A 72 -6.81 -19.15 -14.93
CA ASP A 72 -6.35 -19.60 -16.23
C ASP A 72 -4.85 -19.92 -16.20
N ALA A 73 -4.52 -21.21 -16.33
CA ALA A 73 -3.16 -21.72 -16.31
C ALA A 73 -2.34 -21.36 -17.57
N SER A 74 -2.99 -20.92 -18.66
CA SER A 74 -2.30 -20.54 -19.91
C SER A 74 -1.79 -19.10 -19.91
N ARG A 75 -2.22 -18.29 -18.95
CA ARG A 75 -1.92 -16.84 -18.87
C ARG A 75 -1.05 -16.53 -17.66
N HIS A 76 -0.40 -15.37 -17.71
CA HIS A 76 0.22 -14.77 -16.54
C HIS A 76 -0.84 -14.46 -15.48
N LEU A 77 -0.48 -14.60 -14.21
CA LEU A 77 -1.35 -14.21 -13.10
C LEU A 77 -0.77 -12.98 -12.39
N LEU A 78 -1.56 -11.93 -12.26
CA LEU A 78 -1.19 -10.72 -11.51
C LEU A 78 -2.08 -10.61 -10.28
N ILE A 79 -1.49 -10.65 -9.08
CA ILE A 79 -2.20 -10.58 -7.80
C ILE A 79 -1.79 -9.29 -7.07
N ALA A 80 -2.72 -8.34 -7.02
CA ALA A 80 -2.60 -7.09 -6.29
C ALA A 80 -3.43 -7.10 -5.00
N GLY A 81 -3.13 -6.18 -4.09
CA GLY A 81 -3.89 -6.00 -2.85
C GLY A 81 -3.00 -5.50 -1.71
N PRO A 82 -3.61 -5.00 -0.62
CA PRO A 82 -2.86 -4.38 0.46
C PRO A 82 -1.97 -5.39 1.19
N THR A 83 -0.94 -4.92 1.89
CA THR A 83 -0.10 -5.78 2.73
C THR A 83 -0.96 -6.52 3.77
N ALA A 84 -0.57 -7.75 4.14
CA ALA A 84 -1.34 -8.65 5.02
C ALA A 84 -2.72 -9.13 4.49
N SER A 85 -3.04 -8.97 3.20
CA SER A 85 -4.31 -9.44 2.62
C SER A 85 -4.34 -10.89 2.13
N GLY A 86 -3.27 -11.68 2.31
CA GLY A 86 -3.23 -13.10 1.88
C GLY A 86 -2.81 -13.35 0.42
N LYS A 87 -2.30 -12.35 -0.30
CA LYS A 87 -1.87 -12.49 -1.71
C LYS A 87 -0.83 -13.60 -1.92
N SER A 88 0.16 -13.68 -1.04
CA SER A 88 1.25 -14.66 -1.15
C SER A 88 0.74 -16.09 -1.02
N ALA A 89 -0.24 -16.33 -0.13
CA ALA A 89 -0.87 -17.64 0.01
C ALA A 89 -1.62 -18.05 -1.27
N LEU A 90 -2.35 -17.13 -1.90
CA LEU A 90 -2.98 -17.40 -3.20
C LEU A 90 -1.95 -17.68 -4.29
N ALA A 91 -0.88 -16.88 -4.37
CA ALA A 91 0.20 -17.07 -5.35
C ALA A 91 0.85 -18.46 -5.21
N LEU A 92 1.13 -18.87 -3.97
CA LEU A 92 1.72 -20.16 -3.66
C LEU A 92 0.78 -21.31 -4.02
N ALA A 93 -0.49 -21.22 -3.63
CA ALA A 93 -1.50 -22.24 -3.95
C ALA A 93 -1.66 -22.42 -5.47
N VAL A 94 -1.66 -21.34 -6.24
CA VAL A 94 -1.71 -21.40 -7.71
C VAL A 94 -0.44 -22.02 -8.27
N ALA A 95 0.74 -21.62 -7.79
CA ALA A 95 2.01 -22.15 -8.28
C ALA A 95 2.15 -23.66 -8.02
N GLN A 96 1.71 -24.14 -6.87
CA GLN A 96 1.69 -25.58 -6.56
C GLN A 96 0.71 -26.37 -7.44
N ALA A 97 -0.48 -25.81 -7.68
CA ALA A 97 -1.52 -26.52 -8.43
C ALA A 97 -1.32 -26.47 -9.95
N GLN A 98 -0.75 -25.39 -10.48
CA GLN A 98 -0.74 -25.09 -11.92
C GLN A 98 0.66 -24.78 -12.47
N GLY A 99 1.69 -24.73 -11.63
CA GLY A 99 3.02 -24.27 -11.99
C GLY A 99 3.10 -22.76 -12.25
N GLY A 100 4.32 -22.29 -12.48
CA GLY A 100 4.65 -20.89 -12.73
C GLY A 100 5.66 -20.32 -11.74
N LEU A 101 6.36 -19.27 -12.17
CA LEU A 101 7.34 -18.56 -11.35
C LEU A 101 6.67 -17.45 -10.56
N ILE A 102 6.76 -17.48 -9.22
CA ILE A 102 6.26 -16.39 -8.38
C ILE A 102 7.26 -15.24 -8.43
N VAL A 103 6.82 -14.06 -8.86
CA VAL A 103 7.68 -12.88 -9.01
C VAL A 103 7.18 -11.77 -8.11
N ASN A 104 8.08 -11.26 -7.28
CA ASN A 104 7.81 -10.16 -6.37
C ASN A 104 7.41 -8.87 -7.12
N ALA A 105 6.35 -8.20 -6.67
CA ALA A 105 5.97 -6.84 -7.05
C ALA A 105 5.82 -5.91 -5.82
N ASP A 106 6.71 -6.06 -4.84
CA ASP A 106 6.84 -5.22 -3.65
C ASP A 106 8.24 -4.62 -3.55
N ALA A 107 8.33 -3.28 -3.59
CA ALA A 107 9.57 -2.53 -3.60
C ALA A 107 10.35 -2.57 -2.27
N LEU A 108 9.76 -3.06 -1.19
CA LEU A 108 10.48 -3.26 0.08
C LEU A 108 11.07 -4.67 0.16
N GLN A 109 10.44 -5.66 -0.47
CA GLN A 109 10.85 -7.07 -0.40
C GLN A 109 12.09 -7.40 -1.25
N ILE A 110 12.59 -6.47 -2.06
CA ILE A 110 13.78 -6.65 -2.91
C ILE A 110 15.12 -6.56 -2.15
N TRP A 111 15.16 -5.89 -0.99
CA TRP A 111 16.41 -5.48 -0.33
C TRP A 111 17.06 -6.56 0.52
N SER A 112 18.16 -7.18 0.09
CA SER A 112 18.76 -8.37 0.71
C SER A 112 18.81 -8.39 2.24
N CYS A 113 19.06 -7.25 2.89
CA CYS A 113 19.06 -7.10 4.35
C CYS A 113 17.73 -7.37 5.06
N TRP A 114 16.59 -7.36 4.37
CA TRP A 114 15.25 -7.46 4.99
C TRP A 114 14.50 -8.73 4.64
N ARG A 115 14.58 -9.79 5.42
CA ARG A 115 13.78 -11.00 5.20
C ARG A 115 12.47 -10.96 5.99
N VAL A 116 12.58 -10.83 7.31
CA VAL A 116 11.46 -10.89 8.25
C VAL A 116 10.66 -9.60 8.20
N LEU A 117 11.32 -8.45 8.29
CA LEU A 117 10.64 -7.14 8.39
C LEU A 117 9.75 -6.83 7.17
N THR A 118 10.09 -7.37 6.01
CA THR A 118 9.33 -7.15 4.77
C THR A 118 8.37 -8.29 4.45
N ALA A 119 8.28 -9.32 5.30
CA ALA A 119 7.49 -10.53 5.08
C ALA A 119 7.78 -11.19 3.73
N ARG A 120 9.07 -11.44 3.44
CA ARG A 120 9.44 -12.32 2.32
C ARG A 120 8.82 -13.72 2.49
N PRO A 121 8.67 -14.47 1.39
CA PRO A 121 8.41 -15.91 1.47
C PRO A 121 9.34 -16.60 2.48
N SER A 122 8.78 -17.50 3.28
CA SER A 122 9.58 -18.31 4.19
C SER A 122 10.43 -19.31 3.39
N ALA A 123 11.47 -19.88 3.99
CA ALA A 123 12.24 -20.94 3.33
C ALA A 123 11.36 -22.16 2.97
N GLN A 124 10.29 -22.39 3.73
CA GLN A 124 9.30 -23.42 3.45
C GLN A 124 8.49 -23.07 2.19
N ASP A 125 8.00 -21.84 2.07
CA ASP A 125 7.30 -21.39 0.86
C ASP A 125 8.21 -21.40 -0.38
N GLU A 126 9.47 -20.99 -0.24
CA GLU A 126 10.47 -21.03 -1.31
C GLU A 126 10.79 -22.46 -1.76
N ALA A 127 10.71 -23.44 -0.87
CA ALA A 127 10.87 -24.85 -1.21
C ALA A 127 9.65 -25.44 -1.93
N LEU A 128 8.46 -24.87 -1.72
CA LEU A 128 7.20 -25.34 -2.30
C LEU A 128 6.95 -24.82 -3.73
N ALA A 129 7.51 -23.66 -4.09
CA ALA A 129 7.40 -23.10 -5.43
C ALA A 129 8.57 -22.13 -5.73
N PRO A 130 8.98 -21.99 -7.00
CA PRO A 130 10.05 -21.07 -7.36
C PRO A 130 9.61 -19.61 -7.16
N HIS A 131 10.50 -18.81 -6.57
CA HIS A 131 10.32 -17.39 -6.31
C HIS A 131 11.46 -16.57 -6.94
N ALA A 132 11.16 -15.39 -7.46
CA ALA A 132 12.14 -14.47 -8.01
C ALA A 132 11.92 -13.02 -7.54
N LEU A 133 13.00 -12.25 -7.56
CA LEU A 133 13.06 -10.83 -7.23
C LEU A 133 12.75 -10.49 -5.75
N TYR A 134 13.06 -11.44 -4.86
CA TYR A 134 13.05 -11.26 -3.42
C TYR A 134 14.49 -11.16 -2.92
N GLY A 135 14.82 -10.12 -2.15
CA GLY A 135 16.10 -10.01 -1.45
C GLY A 135 17.35 -10.02 -2.32
N HIS A 136 17.22 -9.73 -3.61
CA HIS A 136 18.31 -9.81 -4.57
C HIS A 136 19.08 -8.49 -4.73
N VAL A 137 18.57 -7.39 -4.17
CA VAL A 137 19.19 -6.06 -4.25
C VAL A 137 19.94 -5.75 -2.97
N THR A 138 21.24 -5.50 -3.05
CA THR A 138 22.07 -5.16 -1.91
C THR A 138 21.88 -3.68 -1.47
N PRO A 139 22.05 -3.36 -0.17
CA PRO A 139 21.80 -2.01 0.37
C PRO A 139 22.61 -0.86 -0.26
N ASP A 140 23.76 -1.16 -0.88
CA ASP A 140 24.66 -0.23 -1.56
C ASP A 140 24.21 0.14 -2.97
N ARG A 141 23.22 -0.58 -3.53
CA ARG A 141 22.71 -0.35 -4.88
C ARG A 141 21.46 0.50 -4.87
N SER A 142 21.36 1.40 -5.84
CA SER A 142 20.09 2.05 -6.15
C SER A 142 19.20 1.12 -6.98
N TYR A 143 17.89 1.21 -6.78
CA TYR A 143 16.92 0.40 -7.51
C TYR A 143 15.67 1.20 -7.87
N SER A 144 15.17 1.00 -9.09
CA SER A 144 14.03 1.70 -9.63
C SER A 144 12.96 0.75 -10.19
N VAL A 145 11.77 1.30 -10.47
CA VAL A 145 10.73 0.55 -11.21
C VAL A 145 11.20 0.14 -12.61
N GLY A 146 12.10 0.91 -13.23
CA GLY A 146 12.68 0.57 -14.52
C GLY A 146 13.61 -0.64 -14.44
N ASP A 147 14.40 -0.74 -13.36
CA ASP A 147 15.27 -1.90 -13.12
C ASP A 147 14.43 -3.15 -12.87
N TRP A 148 13.42 -3.04 -12.00
CA TRP A 148 12.47 -4.12 -11.77
C TRP A 148 11.78 -4.59 -13.06
N LEU A 149 11.32 -3.66 -13.91
CA LEU A 149 10.63 -4.03 -15.15
C LEU A 149 11.56 -4.77 -16.13
N LYS A 150 12.84 -4.36 -16.22
CA LYS A 150 13.84 -5.06 -17.04
C LYS A 150 14.12 -6.47 -16.52
N GLU A 151 14.23 -6.63 -15.20
CA GLU A 151 14.43 -7.95 -14.59
C GLU A 151 13.23 -8.86 -14.78
N VAL A 152 11.99 -8.34 -14.65
CA VAL A 152 10.78 -9.09 -15.00
C VAL A 152 10.78 -9.48 -16.47
N GLN A 153 11.17 -8.57 -17.37
CA GLN A 153 11.27 -8.86 -18.81
C GLN A 153 12.24 -10.01 -19.09
N ALA A 154 13.36 -10.10 -18.38
CA ALA A 154 14.32 -11.20 -18.52
C ALA A 154 13.77 -12.57 -18.06
N LEU A 155 12.70 -12.57 -17.26
CA LEU A 155 12.01 -13.80 -16.83
C LEU A 155 10.88 -14.22 -17.80
N MET A 156 10.59 -13.39 -18.80
CA MET A 156 9.60 -13.71 -19.84
C MET A 156 10.11 -14.88 -20.69
N GLY A 157 9.28 -15.91 -20.83
CA GLY A 157 9.67 -17.22 -21.39
C GLY A 157 9.02 -18.38 -20.64
N GLN A 158 8.47 -18.08 -19.46
CA GLN A 158 7.65 -18.99 -18.66
C GLN A 158 6.44 -18.26 -18.09
N ARG A 159 5.47 -19.01 -17.56
CA ARG A 159 4.31 -18.43 -16.87
C ARG A 159 4.75 -17.73 -15.59
N LEU A 160 4.58 -16.42 -15.55
CA LEU A 160 4.78 -15.61 -14.35
C LEU A 160 3.51 -15.48 -13.49
N ILE A 161 3.68 -15.56 -12.18
CA ILE A 161 2.71 -15.21 -11.13
C ILE A 161 3.27 -13.97 -10.42
N ILE A 162 2.90 -12.79 -10.89
CA ILE A 162 3.34 -11.51 -10.33
C ILE A 162 2.50 -11.20 -9.09
N VAL A 163 3.12 -11.09 -7.92
CA VAL A 163 2.40 -10.85 -6.66
C VAL A 163 3.01 -9.70 -5.88
N GLY A 164 2.18 -8.74 -5.45
CA GLY A 164 2.70 -7.64 -4.64
C GLY A 164 1.72 -6.52 -4.35
N GLY A 165 2.21 -5.54 -3.60
CA GLY A 165 1.45 -4.38 -3.15
C GLY A 165 1.95 -3.05 -3.72
N THR A 166 3.04 -3.03 -4.49
CA THR A 166 3.58 -1.79 -5.04
C THR A 166 2.83 -1.39 -6.31
N GLY A 167 1.87 -0.48 -6.16
CA GLY A 167 1.01 -0.02 -7.24
C GLY A 167 1.76 0.50 -8.46
N LEU A 168 2.91 1.18 -8.27
CA LEU A 168 3.74 1.68 -9.36
C LEU A 168 4.36 0.55 -10.21
N TYR A 169 4.84 -0.54 -9.59
CA TYR A 169 5.40 -1.70 -10.31
C TYR A 169 4.33 -2.34 -11.18
N LEU A 170 3.16 -2.63 -10.60
CA LEU A 170 2.04 -3.23 -11.30
C LEU A 170 1.48 -2.31 -12.41
N THR A 171 1.51 -1.00 -12.20
CA THR A 171 1.10 -0.02 -13.22
C THR A 171 2.10 -0.02 -14.38
N ALA A 172 3.41 0.05 -14.10
CA ALA A 172 4.45 0.01 -15.13
C ALA A 172 4.39 -1.29 -15.95
N LEU A 173 4.16 -2.43 -15.29
CA LEU A 173 4.01 -3.73 -15.96
C LEU A 173 2.81 -3.78 -16.90
N THR A 174 1.67 -3.21 -16.49
CA THR A 174 0.38 -3.36 -17.19
C THR A 174 -0.03 -2.18 -18.06
N GLN A 175 0.70 -1.07 -17.98
CA GLN A 175 0.45 0.15 -18.76
C GLN A 175 1.70 0.68 -19.48
N GLY A 176 2.86 0.07 -19.26
CA GLY A 176 4.14 0.54 -19.78
C GLY A 176 4.81 1.56 -18.87
N LEU A 177 6.09 1.83 -19.15
CA LEU A 177 6.89 2.82 -18.46
C LEU A 177 7.72 3.60 -19.49
N ALA A 178 7.56 4.91 -19.52
CA ALA A 178 8.39 5.78 -20.36
C ALA A 178 9.88 5.61 -20.02
N TYR A 179 10.69 5.39 -21.05
CA TYR A 179 12.13 5.39 -20.90
C TYR A 179 12.63 6.84 -20.86
N VAL A 180 12.96 7.30 -19.67
CA VAL A 180 13.63 8.59 -19.48
C VAL A 180 15.12 8.30 -19.22
N PRO A 181 16.04 8.93 -19.97
CA PRO A 181 17.48 8.76 -19.75
C PRO A 181 17.87 9.00 -18.28
N PRO A 182 18.92 8.32 -17.78
CA PRO A 182 19.45 8.57 -16.44
C PRO A 182 19.76 10.06 -16.24
N VAL A 183 19.37 10.59 -15.08
CA VAL A 183 19.69 11.98 -14.70
C VAL A 183 21.07 11.99 -14.02
N PRO A 184 22.02 12.85 -14.46
CA PRO A 184 23.31 13.02 -13.83
C PRO A 184 23.21 13.31 -12.31
N ALA A 185 24.17 12.80 -11.55
CA ALA A 185 24.17 12.92 -10.09
C ALA A 185 24.22 14.38 -9.62
N GLU A 186 24.89 15.24 -10.38
CA GLU A 186 25.06 16.66 -10.12
C GLU A 186 23.70 17.40 -10.18
N ILE A 187 22.85 17.06 -11.16
CA ILE A 187 21.50 17.64 -11.28
C ILE A 187 20.62 17.19 -10.10
N ARG A 188 20.74 15.93 -9.67
CA ARG A 188 20.05 15.45 -8.46
C ARG A 188 20.54 16.18 -7.21
N ALA A 189 21.84 16.43 -7.10
CA ALA A 189 22.42 17.19 -5.99
C ALA A 189 21.94 18.66 -5.98
N GLU A 190 21.88 19.31 -7.15
CA GLU A 190 21.29 20.65 -7.31
C GLU A 190 19.83 20.66 -6.89
N GLY A 191 19.03 19.69 -7.36
CA GLY A 191 17.62 19.56 -6.98
C GLY A 191 17.44 19.39 -5.47
N ASN A 192 18.25 18.54 -4.83
CA ASN A 192 18.23 18.36 -3.38
C ASN A 192 18.60 19.65 -2.64
N ALA A 193 19.59 20.41 -3.15
CA ALA A 193 20.00 21.68 -2.55
C ALA A 193 18.91 22.74 -2.68
N LEU A 194 18.27 22.82 -3.85
CA LEU A 194 17.19 23.76 -4.11
C LEU A 194 15.97 23.47 -3.23
N LEU A 195 15.55 22.21 -3.07
CA LEU A 195 14.43 21.86 -2.19
C LEU A 195 14.62 22.20 -0.71
N ARG A 196 15.87 22.38 -0.24
CA ARG A 196 16.15 22.82 1.13
C ARG A 196 15.94 24.33 1.33
N GLN A 197 15.82 25.10 0.25
CA GLN A 197 15.55 26.53 0.31
C GLN A 197 14.06 26.79 0.56
N PRO A 198 13.69 27.88 1.28
CA PRO A 198 12.30 28.17 1.62
C PRO A 198 11.33 28.23 0.44
N ASP A 199 11.78 28.68 -0.73
CA ASP A 199 11.00 28.83 -1.96
C ASP A 199 11.41 27.85 -3.07
N GLY A 200 12.27 26.88 -2.75
CA GLY A 200 12.86 25.97 -3.73
C GLY A 200 11.85 25.19 -4.55
N LEU A 201 10.77 24.71 -3.92
CA LEU A 201 9.69 24.03 -4.62
C LEU A 201 9.01 24.95 -5.64
N THR A 202 8.73 26.19 -5.26
CA THR A 202 8.11 27.20 -6.14
C THR A 202 9.04 27.54 -7.30
N GLN A 203 10.34 27.69 -7.05
CA GLN A 203 11.33 27.89 -8.11
C GLN A 203 11.35 26.72 -9.10
N MET A 204 11.36 25.48 -8.61
CA MET A 204 11.29 24.29 -9.46
C MET A 204 10.00 24.26 -10.28
N VAL A 205 8.84 24.51 -9.65
CA VAL A 205 7.55 24.59 -10.35
C VAL A 205 7.64 25.61 -11.46
N ASN A 206 8.12 26.83 -11.20
CA ASN A 206 8.19 27.89 -12.20
C ASN A 206 9.08 27.51 -13.40
N ALA A 207 10.15 26.75 -13.18
CA ALA A 207 11.04 26.28 -14.22
C ALA A 207 10.48 25.13 -15.09
N LEU A 208 9.40 24.46 -14.69
CA LEU A 208 8.80 23.38 -15.49
C LEU A 208 8.11 23.92 -16.76
N ASP A 209 8.04 23.06 -17.79
CA ASP A 209 7.23 23.30 -18.97
C ASP A 209 5.73 23.23 -18.64
N ARG A 210 4.89 23.88 -19.47
CA ARG A 210 3.44 23.99 -19.25
C ARG A 210 2.76 22.62 -19.27
N LEU A 211 3.12 21.74 -20.21
CA LEU A 211 2.46 20.43 -20.36
C LEU A 211 2.69 19.55 -19.12
N THR A 212 3.89 19.60 -18.55
CA THR A 212 4.22 18.89 -17.30
C THR A 212 3.51 19.51 -16.11
N LYS A 213 3.50 20.85 -15.97
CA LYS A 213 2.78 21.56 -14.90
C LYS A 213 1.31 21.16 -14.82
N ASP A 214 0.63 21.09 -15.97
CA ASP A 214 -0.80 20.80 -16.07
C ASP A 214 -1.13 19.33 -15.68
N ARG A 215 -0.14 18.44 -15.60
CA ARG A 215 -0.33 16.99 -15.40
C ARG A 215 0.15 16.45 -14.06
N ILE A 216 1.04 17.15 -13.36
CA ILE A 216 1.62 16.67 -12.11
C ILE A 216 1.01 17.35 -10.89
N ASP A 217 1.14 16.69 -9.74
CA ASP A 217 0.83 17.29 -8.44
C ASP A 217 1.97 18.25 -8.04
N LEU A 218 1.73 19.54 -8.19
CA LEU A 218 2.71 20.60 -7.92
C LEU A 218 2.99 20.80 -6.44
N LEU A 219 2.19 20.22 -5.54
CA LEU A 219 2.42 20.27 -4.09
C LEU A 219 3.28 19.09 -3.61
N ASN A 220 3.66 18.17 -4.49
CA ASN A 220 4.49 17.02 -4.15
C ASN A 220 5.96 17.28 -4.54
N PRO A 221 6.86 17.54 -3.58
CA PRO A 221 8.23 17.92 -3.88
C PRO A 221 9.00 16.86 -4.68
N ALA A 222 8.77 15.58 -4.39
CA ALA A 222 9.44 14.50 -5.11
C ALA A 222 9.01 14.43 -6.58
N ARG A 223 7.72 14.68 -6.88
CA ARG A 223 7.23 14.71 -8.26
C ARG A 223 7.72 15.94 -9.02
N VAL A 224 7.67 17.11 -8.39
CA VAL A 224 8.17 18.36 -8.97
C VAL A 224 9.67 18.28 -9.23
N GLN A 225 10.45 17.84 -8.24
CA GLN A 225 11.90 17.65 -8.40
C GLN A 225 12.19 16.66 -9.53
N ARG A 226 11.50 15.51 -9.60
CA ARG A 226 11.72 14.56 -10.69
C ARG A 226 11.41 15.17 -12.06
N ALA A 227 10.31 15.89 -12.19
CA ALA A 227 9.97 16.59 -13.44
C ALA A 227 11.03 17.62 -13.83
N TRP A 228 11.52 18.38 -12.84
CA TRP A 228 12.54 19.40 -13.01
C TRP A 228 13.89 18.79 -13.40
N GLU A 229 14.30 17.71 -12.72
CA GLU A 229 15.51 16.93 -13.01
C GLU A 229 15.51 16.43 -14.46
N VAL A 230 14.38 15.89 -14.92
CA VAL A 230 14.22 15.37 -16.29
C VAL A 230 14.31 16.49 -17.33
N LEU A 231 13.61 17.60 -17.09
CA LEU A 231 13.64 18.75 -18.00
C LEU A 231 15.05 19.35 -18.07
N ARG A 232 15.71 19.54 -16.92
CA ARG A 232 17.11 20.02 -16.84
C ARG A 232 18.08 19.11 -17.57
N ALA A 233 17.98 17.79 -17.36
CA ALA A 233 18.94 16.83 -17.91
C ALA A 233 18.75 16.59 -19.41
N THR A 234 17.52 16.66 -19.92
CA THR A 234 17.20 16.23 -21.29
C THR A 234 16.74 17.35 -22.21
N GLY A 235 16.40 18.53 -21.67
CA GLY A 235 15.73 19.61 -22.40
C GLY A 235 14.26 19.29 -22.75
N ARG A 236 13.78 18.08 -22.44
CA ARG A 236 12.45 17.58 -22.78
C ARG A 236 11.62 17.35 -21.52
N GLY A 237 10.39 17.88 -21.52
CA GLY A 237 9.47 17.79 -20.39
C GLY A 237 9.01 16.36 -20.07
N LEU A 238 8.74 16.07 -18.80
CA LEU A 238 8.32 14.74 -18.35
C LEU A 238 7.00 14.29 -19.01
N ALA A 239 6.08 15.22 -19.25
CA ALA A 239 4.81 14.93 -19.92
C ALA A 239 4.98 14.42 -21.36
N GLU A 240 6.01 14.90 -22.06
CA GLU A 240 6.32 14.45 -23.42
C GLU A 240 6.94 13.06 -23.40
N TRP A 241 7.91 12.81 -22.50
CA TRP A 241 8.45 11.46 -22.31
C TRP A 241 7.35 10.44 -21.99
N GLN A 242 6.38 10.82 -21.16
CA GLN A 242 5.22 9.97 -20.84
C GLN A 242 4.30 9.73 -22.05
N ALA A 243 4.26 10.63 -23.03
CA ALA A 243 3.48 10.42 -24.25
C ALA A 243 4.08 9.29 -25.12
N ASP A 244 5.39 9.06 -25.02
CA ASP A 244 6.11 7.98 -25.71
C ASP A 244 6.19 6.69 -24.89
N THR A 245 5.31 6.50 -23.90
CA THR A 245 5.29 5.27 -23.10
C THR A 245 5.03 4.07 -24.04
N PRO A 246 5.92 3.07 -24.06
CA PRO A 246 5.71 1.87 -24.87
C PRO A 246 4.49 1.08 -24.37
N PRO A 247 3.97 0.14 -25.19
CA PRO A 247 2.95 -0.81 -24.75
C PRO A 247 3.36 -1.56 -23.48
N PRO A 248 2.38 -2.08 -22.71
CA PRO A 248 2.67 -2.83 -21.50
C PRO A 248 3.47 -4.10 -21.78
N LEU A 249 4.36 -4.46 -20.86
CA LEU A 249 5.10 -5.72 -20.94
C LEU A 249 4.16 -6.94 -20.83
N ILE A 250 3.11 -6.84 -20.00
CA ILE A 250 2.07 -7.87 -19.88
C ILE A 250 0.69 -7.25 -20.19
N GLY A 251 0.18 -7.57 -21.37
CA GLY A 251 -1.12 -7.12 -21.87
C GLY A 251 -2.31 -7.74 -21.12
N PRO A 252 -3.53 -7.17 -21.27
CA PRO A 252 -4.73 -7.74 -20.64
C PRO A 252 -5.13 -9.09 -21.24
N ALA A 253 -4.84 -9.34 -22.52
CA ALA A 253 -5.05 -10.63 -23.15
C ALA A 253 -4.17 -11.72 -22.52
N ASP A 254 -2.92 -11.40 -22.20
CA ASP A 254 -1.92 -12.36 -21.69
C ASP A 254 -1.96 -12.53 -20.16
N SER A 255 -2.84 -11.81 -19.46
CA SER A 255 -2.91 -11.85 -18.00
C SER A 255 -4.30 -11.92 -17.40
N GLN A 256 -4.49 -12.84 -16.45
CA GLN A 256 -5.56 -12.74 -15.47
C GLN A 256 -5.10 -11.83 -14.32
N ARG A 257 -5.95 -10.86 -13.98
CA ARG A 257 -5.61 -9.77 -13.05
C ARG A 257 -6.57 -9.77 -11.88
N VAL A 258 -6.04 -10.07 -10.70
CA VAL A 258 -6.79 -10.24 -9.47
C VAL A 258 -6.42 -9.16 -8.47
N LEU A 259 -7.41 -8.45 -7.97
CA LEU A 259 -7.26 -7.50 -6.86
C LEU A 259 -7.92 -8.07 -5.61
N ILE A 260 -7.11 -8.45 -4.63
CA ILE A 260 -7.60 -8.86 -3.31
C ILE A 260 -8.14 -7.63 -2.58
N THR A 261 -9.43 -7.67 -2.24
CA THR A 261 -10.11 -6.61 -1.49
C THR A 261 -10.38 -7.08 -0.06
N THR A 262 -10.26 -6.16 0.89
CA THR A 262 -10.40 -6.48 2.32
C THR A 262 -11.21 -5.41 3.03
N ASP A 263 -11.90 -5.82 4.10
CA ASP A 263 -12.39 -4.87 5.10
C ASP A 263 -11.22 -4.15 5.80
N ARG A 264 -11.45 -2.91 6.24
CA ARG A 264 -10.42 -2.08 6.87
C ARG A 264 -10.06 -2.62 8.26
N ASP A 265 -11.06 -2.97 9.06
CA ASP A 265 -10.86 -3.32 10.47
C ASP A 265 -10.27 -4.73 10.57
N TRP A 266 -10.74 -5.65 9.72
CA TRP A 266 -10.10 -6.95 9.51
C TRP A 266 -8.61 -6.83 9.17
N LEU A 267 -8.26 -5.92 8.25
CA LEU A 267 -6.89 -5.71 7.82
C LEU A 267 -6.03 -5.10 8.94
N ALA A 268 -6.58 -4.17 9.72
CA ALA A 268 -5.88 -3.53 10.82
C ALA A 268 -5.49 -4.53 11.92
N THR A 269 -6.34 -5.53 12.19
CA THR A 269 -6.06 -6.64 13.12
C THR A 269 -4.97 -7.55 12.58
N ARG A 270 -5.05 -7.96 11.30
CA ARG A 270 -3.99 -8.80 10.69
C ARG A 270 -2.64 -8.11 10.63
N ILE A 271 -2.61 -6.80 10.37
CA ILE A 271 -1.36 -6.03 10.37
C ILE A 271 -0.68 -6.08 11.74
N ALA A 272 -1.44 -5.88 12.82
CA ALA A 272 -0.89 -5.94 14.19
C ALA A 272 -0.33 -7.33 14.50
N ARG A 273 -1.14 -8.39 14.32
CA ARG A 273 -0.71 -9.78 14.53
C ARG A 273 0.53 -10.14 13.70
N ARG A 274 0.57 -9.71 12.44
CA ARG A 274 1.73 -10.00 11.58
C ARG A 274 2.99 -9.30 12.07
N PHE A 275 2.88 -8.06 12.57
CA PHE A 275 4.04 -7.36 13.11
C PHE A 275 4.56 -8.01 14.41
N GLU A 276 3.65 -8.45 15.28
CA GLU A 276 4.03 -9.26 16.47
C GLU A 276 4.78 -10.54 16.07
N MET A 277 4.29 -11.24 15.02
CA MET A 277 4.99 -12.41 14.47
C MET A 277 6.37 -12.06 13.91
N MET A 278 6.51 -10.93 13.19
CA MET A 278 7.81 -10.46 12.71
C MET A 278 8.79 -10.23 13.86
N MET A 279 8.33 -9.61 14.95
CA MET A 279 9.15 -9.40 16.13
C MET A 279 9.61 -10.72 16.76
N ALA A 280 8.69 -11.69 16.89
CA ALA A 280 9.02 -13.02 17.40
C ALA A 280 9.97 -13.81 16.47
N GLN A 281 9.97 -13.52 15.18
CA GLN A 281 10.83 -14.14 14.17
C GLN A 281 12.20 -13.45 14.00
N GLY A 282 12.51 -12.44 14.82
CA GLY A 282 13.81 -11.78 14.80
C GLY A 282 13.89 -10.53 13.92
N ALA A 283 12.77 -9.84 13.63
CA ALA A 283 12.82 -8.56 12.91
C ALA A 283 13.74 -7.54 13.60
N LEU A 284 13.77 -7.50 14.93
CA LEU A 284 14.66 -6.61 15.68
C LEU A 284 16.14 -6.98 15.49
N ASP A 285 16.45 -8.27 15.31
CA ASP A 285 17.81 -8.72 15.00
C ASP A 285 18.25 -8.27 13.60
N GLU A 286 17.34 -8.28 12.61
CA GLU A 286 17.63 -7.70 11.29
C GLU A 286 18.01 -6.22 11.39
N ILE A 287 17.28 -5.43 12.19
CA ILE A 287 17.62 -4.02 12.40
C ILE A 287 18.99 -3.88 13.08
N ARG A 288 19.27 -4.68 14.11
CA ARG A 288 20.57 -4.65 14.80
C ARG A 288 21.72 -4.92 13.82
N ALA A 289 21.54 -5.88 12.92
CA ALA A 289 22.57 -6.28 11.95
C ALA A 289 22.94 -5.15 10.98
N VAL A 290 21.99 -4.31 10.59
CA VAL A 290 22.22 -3.18 9.65
C VAL A 290 22.40 -1.83 10.33
N LEU A 291 22.26 -1.76 11.66
CA LEU A 291 22.37 -0.53 12.43
C LEU A 291 23.70 0.23 12.18
N PRO A 292 24.87 -0.44 12.05
CA PRO A 292 26.12 0.25 11.75
C PRO A 292 26.10 1.03 10.43
N ASP A 293 25.38 0.53 9.43
CA ASP A 293 25.27 1.12 8.09
C ASP A 293 24.00 1.96 7.92
N TRP A 294 23.25 2.19 9.00
CA TRP A 294 21.94 2.84 8.95
C TRP A 294 22.04 4.31 8.53
N ASP A 295 21.47 4.60 7.36
CA ASP A 295 21.25 5.95 6.86
C ASP A 295 19.78 6.10 6.42
N PRO A 296 18.98 6.95 7.10
CA PRO A 296 17.58 7.22 6.75
C PRO A 296 17.37 7.73 5.30
N ALA A 297 18.41 8.25 4.65
CA ALA A 297 18.32 8.70 3.26
C ALA A 297 18.25 7.54 2.27
N GLN A 298 18.75 6.35 2.64
CA GLN A 298 18.82 5.18 1.79
C GLN A 298 17.45 4.60 1.47
N GLN A 299 17.32 3.95 0.30
CA GLN A 299 16.05 3.39 -0.14
C GLN A 299 15.59 2.21 0.75
N TRP A 300 16.52 1.34 1.13
CA TRP A 300 16.24 0.18 1.99
C TRP A 300 15.82 0.59 3.40
N ALA A 301 16.34 1.71 3.93
CA ALA A 301 15.97 2.24 5.24
C ALA A 301 14.50 2.72 5.32
N ARG A 302 13.81 2.83 4.19
CA ARG A 302 12.38 3.18 4.11
C ARG A 302 11.44 2.00 4.33
N ALA A 303 11.97 0.80 4.57
CA ALA A 303 11.17 -0.34 4.95
C ALA A 303 10.34 0.00 6.21
N ILE A 304 9.05 -0.28 6.16
CA ILE A 304 8.13 0.11 7.23
C ILE A 304 8.48 -0.68 8.50
N GLY A 305 8.62 0.00 9.63
CA GLY A 305 9.11 -0.57 10.87
C GLY A 305 10.62 -0.41 11.05
N ALA A 306 11.41 -0.22 9.99
CA ALA A 306 12.85 -0.06 10.12
C ALA A 306 13.23 1.25 10.83
N PRO A 307 12.68 2.43 10.48
CA PRO A 307 12.95 3.66 11.22
C PRO A 307 12.52 3.58 12.68
N GLU A 308 11.34 3.02 12.95
CA GLU A 308 10.78 2.94 14.29
C GLU A 308 11.61 2.03 15.20
N LEU A 309 11.98 0.85 14.72
CA LEU A 309 12.81 -0.09 15.48
C LEU A 309 14.26 0.38 15.61
N THR A 310 14.78 1.13 14.63
CA THR A 310 16.10 1.79 14.74
C THR A 310 16.09 2.83 15.85
N ALA A 311 15.06 3.67 15.94
CA ALA A 311 14.91 4.66 17.02
C ALA A 311 14.92 3.99 18.40
N HIS A 312 14.28 2.82 18.52
CA HIS A 312 14.37 2.02 19.74
C HIS A 312 15.80 1.57 20.05
N LEU A 313 16.50 0.98 19.07
CA LEU A 313 17.88 0.50 19.28
C LEU A 313 18.89 1.62 19.58
N ARG A 314 18.58 2.87 19.18
CA ARG A 314 19.34 4.07 19.54
C ARG A 314 18.97 4.68 20.89
N GLY A 315 17.98 4.11 21.59
CA GLY A 315 17.51 4.62 22.89
C GLY A 315 16.63 5.87 22.81
N GLU A 316 16.16 6.24 21.61
CA GLU A 316 15.31 7.41 21.38
C GLU A 316 13.86 7.15 21.82
N THR A 317 13.46 5.86 21.88
CA THR A 317 12.14 5.42 22.35
C THR A 317 12.19 4.00 22.94
N ASN A 318 11.14 3.59 23.65
CA ASN A 318 11.00 2.22 24.13
C ASN A 318 10.43 1.28 23.04
N LEU A 319 10.61 -0.03 23.23
CA LEU A 319 10.24 -1.04 22.23
C LEU A 319 8.73 -1.07 21.96
N GLU A 320 7.93 -0.89 23.00
CA GLU A 320 6.46 -0.87 22.92
C GLU A 320 5.99 0.26 22.00
N THR A 321 6.47 1.48 22.24
CA THR A 321 6.14 2.66 21.43
C THR A 321 6.63 2.51 19.99
N ALA A 322 7.86 2.01 19.78
CA ALA A 322 8.37 1.75 18.43
C ALA A 322 7.50 0.73 17.67
N THR A 323 7.08 -0.33 18.35
CA THR A 323 6.20 -1.38 17.80
C THR A 323 4.85 -0.80 17.40
N GLU A 324 4.23 0.01 18.27
CA GLU A 324 2.97 0.68 17.96
C GLU A 324 3.08 1.62 16.76
N LEU A 325 4.14 2.42 16.69
CA LEU A 325 4.41 3.33 15.58
C LEU A 325 4.59 2.56 14.26
N ALA A 326 5.32 1.44 14.27
CA ALA A 326 5.50 0.60 13.09
C ALA A 326 4.19 -0.03 12.60
N ILE A 327 3.31 -0.44 13.52
CA ILE A 327 1.96 -0.93 13.20
C ILE A 327 1.12 0.19 12.58
N ILE A 328 1.17 1.40 13.14
CA ILE A 328 0.48 2.59 12.61
C ILE A 328 0.98 2.91 11.20
N ALA A 329 2.30 2.96 10.98
CA ALA A 329 2.91 3.19 9.67
C ALA A 329 2.47 2.13 8.66
N THR A 330 2.41 0.86 9.07
CA THR A 330 1.93 -0.23 8.21
C THR A 330 0.45 -0.06 7.83
N ARG A 331 -0.41 0.38 8.76
CA ARG A 331 -1.82 0.70 8.47
C ARG A 331 -1.97 1.87 7.51
N GLN A 332 -1.14 2.91 7.66
CA GLN A 332 -1.13 4.06 6.75
C GLN A 332 -0.69 3.64 5.34
N TYR A 333 0.33 2.78 5.23
CA TYR A 333 0.75 2.22 3.95
C TYR A 333 -0.36 1.39 3.30
N ALA A 334 -1.00 0.49 4.05
CA ALA A 334 -2.13 -0.30 3.56
C ALA A 334 -3.31 0.59 3.08
N LYS A 335 -3.58 1.71 3.78
CA LYS A 335 -4.55 2.71 3.33
C LYS A 335 -4.14 3.32 1.99
N SER A 336 -2.88 3.74 1.85
CA SER A 336 -2.36 4.31 0.60
C SER A 336 -2.43 3.31 -0.56
N GLN A 337 -2.11 2.04 -0.32
CA GLN A 337 -2.27 0.96 -1.31
C GLN A 337 -3.73 0.82 -1.76
N ARG A 338 -4.69 0.79 -0.82
CA ARG A 338 -6.12 0.71 -1.15
C ARG A 338 -6.60 1.90 -1.97
N ILE A 339 -6.13 3.11 -1.67
CA ILE A 339 -6.42 4.32 -2.46
C ILE A 339 -5.87 4.16 -3.88
N TRP A 340 -4.62 3.71 -4.01
CA TRP A 340 -4.00 3.46 -5.32
C TRP A 340 -4.82 2.46 -6.15
N PHE A 341 -5.13 1.29 -5.60
CA PHE A 341 -5.83 0.23 -6.31
C PHE A 341 -7.24 0.66 -6.73
N ARG A 342 -7.97 1.37 -5.87
CA ARG A 342 -9.28 1.94 -6.22
C ARG A 342 -9.21 2.92 -7.39
N GLY A 343 -8.11 3.67 -7.52
CA GLY A 343 -7.91 4.61 -8.61
C GLY A 343 -7.45 3.95 -9.91
N ARG A 344 -6.47 3.05 -9.82
CA ARG A 344 -5.66 2.57 -10.97
C ARG A 344 -5.93 1.13 -11.41
N MET A 345 -6.65 0.33 -10.62
CA MET A 345 -6.91 -1.11 -10.89
C MET A 345 -8.40 -1.44 -10.89
N LYS A 346 -9.24 -0.50 -11.33
CA LYS A 346 -10.71 -0.66 -11.37
C LYS A 346 -11.18 -1.81 -12.27
N ASN A 347 -10.41 -2.11 -13.31
CA ASN A 347 -10.68 -3.15 -14.30
C ASN A 347 -10.10 -4.52 -13.92
N TRP A 348 -9.54 -4.67 -12.73
CA TRP A 348 -9.06 -5.97 -12.24
C TRP A 348 -10.23 -6.73 -11.61
N GLN A 349 -10.21 -8.06 -11.73
CA GLN A 349 -11.19 -8.91 -11.07
C GLN A 349 -11.02 -8.76 -9.56
N GLN A 350 -12.04 -8.24 -8.90
CA GLN A 350 -12.02 -8.11 -7.46
C GLN A 350 -12.24 -9.49 -6.83
N SER A 351 -11.53 -9.76 -5.75
CA SER A 351 -11.70 -10.97 -4.93
C SER A 351 -11.70 -10.55 -3.47
N PRO A 352 -12.85 -10.50 -2.79
CA PRO A 352 -12.85 -10.26 -1.36
C PRO A 352 -12.16 -11.43 -0.64
N VAL A 353 -11.56 -11.15 0.50
CA VAL A 353 -11.21 -12.20 1.47
C VAL A 353 -12.48 -12.65 2.20
N ILE A 354 -12.59 -13.95 2.49
CA ILE A 354 -13.65 -14.48 3.34
C ILE A 354 -13.41 -13.94 4.76
N SER A 355 -14.19 -12.94 5.18
CA SER A 355 -14.21 -12.48 6.57
C SER A 355 -15.06 -13.44 7.40
N GLY A 356 -14.51 -14.61 7.73
CA GLY A 356 -15.10 -15.48 8.74
C GLY A 356 -14.74 -14.95 10.13
N ASN A 357 -15.75 -14.61 10.96
CA ASN A 357 -15.59 -14.81 12.39
C ASN A 357 -15.46 -16.34 12.57
N ASN A 358 -14.34 -16.78 13.14
CA ASN A 358 -13.83 -18.16 13.20
C ASN A 358 -13.11 -18.66 11.93
N SER A 359 -11.79 -18.51 11.91
CA SER A 359 -10.90 -19.66 11.74
C SER A 359 -9.46 -19.24 12.07
N GLN A 360 -8.95 -19.80 13.16
CA GLN A 360 -7.54 -20.13 13.28
C GLN A 360 -7.12 -20.95 12.05
N SER A 361 -6.13 -20.47 11.33
CA SER A 361 -5.22 -21.25 10.50
C SER A 361 -4.15 -20.28 10.01
N ASP A 362 -2.91 -20.68 10.23
CA ASP A 362 -1.72 -19.85 10.43
C ASP A 362 -1.21 -19.09 9.20
#